data_AF-A0A2D9P7U4-F1
#
_entry.id   AF-A0A2D9P7U4-F1
#
_cell.length_a   1.000
_cell.length_b   1.000
_cell.length_c   1.000
_cell.angle_alpha   90.00
_cell.angle_beta   90.00
_cell.angle_gamma   90.00
#
_symmetry.space_group_name_H-M   'P 1'
#
loop_
_entity.id
_entity.type
_entity.pdbx_description
1 polymer ?
#
loop_
_entity_poly.entity_id
_entity_poly.type
_entity_poly.pdbx_seq_one_letter_code
_entity_poly.pdbx_strand_id
1 'polypeptide(L)'
;MKFKSHPGFTLIEMVTTLIIASSIFIGLMNITANVTKNIERDALFEDIKHYSTNVMDMITSDVKDADSVNIKSLFGSWQIDIYNKSVENNSVVWNYESYRENNQYGMTYNDEPILSSGFNLFDNDKYEVVFNFTPKCTGRSANQVLGFSDTGNNILRTNYFEINFDVSVKLLSNDDQRIIKRMNFNDRVFSQNMYLRSI
;
A
#
# COMPACT_ATOMS: atom_id res chain seq x y z
N MET A 1 -72.13 25.95 1.93
CA MET A 1 -70.81 25.29 1.79
C MET A 1 -70.39 25.35 0.32
N LYS A 2 -69.36 26.13 -0.02
CA LYS A 2 -68.75 26.11 -1.36
C LYS A 2 -67.86 24.87 -1.44
N PHE A 3 -68.28 23.84 -2.18
CA PHE A 3 -67.38 22.75 -2.55
C PHE A 3 -66.32 23.32 -3.50
N LYS A 4 -65.08 23.45 -3.04
CA LYS A 4 -63.93 23.68 -3.90
C LYS A 4 -63.77 22.43 -4.76
N SER A 5 -64.25 22.50 -6.00
CA SER A 5 -63.94 21.50 -7.04
C SER A 5 -62.43 21.53 -7.25
N HIS A 6 -61.75 20.46 -6.85
CA HIS A 6 -60.35 20.26 -7.20
C HIS A 6 -60.36 19.75 -8.64
N PRO A 7 -59.74 20.46 -9.60
CA PRO A 7 -59.69 19.97 -10.97
C PRO A 7 -58.99 18.61 -10.97
N GLY A 8 -59.69 17.58 -11.44
CA GLY A 8 -59.13 16.24 -11.59
C GLY A 8 -58.06 16.25 -12.67
N PHE A 9 -56.91 15.65 -12.38
CA PHE A 9 -55.81 15.50 -13.33
C PHE A 9 -56.28 14.73 -14.56
N THR A 10 -55.90 15.21 -15.74
CA THR A 10 -56.17 14.48 -16.98
C THR A 10 -55.27 13.24 -17.07
N LEU A 11 -55.75 12.16 -17.71
CA LEU A 11 -54.98 10.93 -17.88
C LEU A 11 -53.61 11.20 -18.55
N ILE A 12 -53.57 12.17 -19.45
CA ILE A 12 -52.34 12.63 -20.14
C ILE A 12 -51.35 13.27 -19.16
N GLU A 13 -51.80 14.12 -18.24
CA GLU A 13 -50.93 14.69 -17.19
C GLU A 13 -50.37 13.60 -16.26
N MET A 14 -51.17 12.58 -15.94
CA MET A 14 -50.73 11.47 -15.10
C MET A 14 -49.67 10.60 -15.80
N VAL A 15 -49.84 10.32 -17.09
CA VAL A 15 -48.86 9.54 -17.88
C VAL A 15 -47.57 10.32 -18.12
N THR A 16 -47.67 11.61 -18.46
CA THR A 16 -46.49 12.46 -18.68
C THR A 16 -45.67 12.66 -17.41
N THR A 17 -46.32 12.86 -16.25
CA THR A 17 -45.63 12.92 -14.95
C THR A 17 -44.94 11.61 -14.60
N LEU A 18 -45.55 10.46 -14.91
CA LEU A 18 -44.97 9.14 -14.66
C LEU A 18 -43.75 8.85 -15.54
N ILE A 19 -43.77 9.29 -16.81
CA ILE A 19 -42.62 9.20 -17.72
C ILE A 19 -41.47 10.08 -17.19
N ILE A 20 -41.75 11.34 -16.85
CA ILE A 20 -40.74 12.26 -16.32
C ILE A 20 -40.13 11.71 -15.02
N ALA A 21 -40.96 11.24 -14.09
CA ALA A 21 -40.51 10.65 -12.83
C ALA A 21 -39.64 9.40 -13.06
N SER A 22 -40.01 8.54 -14.01
CA SER A 22 -39.24 7.34 -14.36
C SER A 22 -37.88 7.70 -14.97
N SER A 23 -37.82 8.69 -15.86
CA SER A 23 -36.56 9.15 -16.44
C SER A 23 -35.62 9.74 -15.38
N ILE A 24 -36.16 10.52 -14.44
CA ILE A 24 -35.38 11.07 -13.32
C ILE A 24 -34.88 9.95 -12.40
N PHE A 25 -35.74 8.97 -12.09
CA PHE A 25 -35.39 7.85 -11.23
C PHE A 25 -34.26 6.98 -11.83
N ILE A 26 -34.34 6.66 -13.11
CA ILE A 26 -33.29 5.91 -13.82
C ILE A 26 -31.99 6.73 -13.86
N GLY A 27 -32.09 8.04 -14.10
CA GLY A 27 -30.94 8.94 -14.06
C GLY A 27 -30.25 8.95 -12.70
N LEU A 28 -31.02 9.09 -11.61
CA LEU A 28 -30.51 9.06 -10.24
C LEU A 28 -29.89 7.72 -9.87
N MET A 29 -30.50 6.60 -10.27
CA MET A 29 -29.95 5.26 -10.06
C MET A 29 -28.58 5.10 -10.73
N ASN A 30 -28.44 5.51 -11.99
CA ASN A 30 -27.17 5.44 -12.70
C ASN A 30 -26.08 6.31 -12.05
N ILE A 31 -26.43 7.52 -11.63
CA ILE A 31 -25.50 8.42 -10.92
C ILE A 31 -25.06 7.77 -9.61
N THR A 32 -26.01 7.27 -8.82
CA THR A 32 -25.73 6.66 -7.51
C THR A 32 -24.84 5.42 -7.65
N ALA A 33 -25.11 4.56 -8.63
CA ALA A 33 -24.29 3.39 -8.90
C ALA A 33 -22.85 3.77 -9.30
N ASN A 34 -22.68 4.80 -10.13
CA ASN A 34 -21.34 5.28 -10.52
C ASN A 34 -20.60 5.95 -9.36
N VAL A 35 -21.29 6.75 -8.54
CA VAL A 35 -20.70 7.39 -7.36
C VAL A 35 -20.25 6.33 -6.36
N THR A 36 -21.09 5.33 -6.08
CA THR A 36 -20.76 4.25 -5.14
C THR A 36 -19.51 3.48 -5.59
N LYS A 37 -19.42 3.13 -6.88
CA LYS A 37 -18.23 2.46 -7.45
C LYS A 37 -16.97 3.31 -7.32
N ASN A 38 -17.07 4.62 -7.53
CA ASN A 38 -15.92 5.52 -7.38
C ASN A 38 -15.50 5.64 -5.91
N ILE A 39 -16.45 5.73 -4.98
CA ILE A 39 -16.16 5.77 -3.53
C ILE A 39 -15.46 4.50 -3.08
N GLU A 40 -15.95 3.32 -3.47
CA GLU A 40 -15.31 2.03 -3.14
C GLU A 40 -13.86 1.98 -3.64
N ARG A 41 -13.62 2.46 -4.87
CA ARG A 41 -12.29 2.48 -5.47
C ARG A 41 -11.36 3.49 -4.79
N ASP A 42 -11.87 4.67 -4.47
CA ASP A 42 -11.07 5.72 -3.83
C ASP A 42 -10.70 5.33 -2.39
N ALA A 43 -11.61 4.66 -1.67
CA ALA A 43 -11.32 4.06 -0.37
C ALA A 43 -10.21 3.01 -0.46
N LEU A 44 -10.29 2.09 -1.42
CA LEU A 44 -9.24 1.08 -1.67
C LEU A 44 -7.87 1.73 -1.91
N PHE A 45 -7.81 2.79 -2.71
CA PHE A 45 -6.53 3.47 -2.98
C PHE A 45 -5.96 4.18 -1.76
N GLU A 46 -6.81 4.78 -0.93
CA GLU A 46 -6.36 5.40 0.31
C GLU A 46 -5.86 4.35 1.31
N ASP A 47 -6.53 3.19 1.39
CA ASP A 47 -6.09 2.08 2.25
C ASP A 47 -4.74 1.51 1.80
N ILE A 48 -4.53 1.33 0.49
CA ILE A 48 -3.22 0.91 -0.07
C ILE A 48 -2.14 1.92 0.27
N LYS A 49 -2.44 3.21 0.14
CA LYS A 49 -1.50 4.29 0.44
C LYS A 49 -1.14 4.32 1.92
N HIS A 50 -2.14 4.23 2.80
CA HIS A 50 -1.95 4.18 4.24
C HIS A 50 -1.12 2.95 4.63
N TYR A 51 -1.48 1.77 4.11
CA TYR A 51 -0.73 0.54 4.34
C TYR A 51 0.73 0.65 3.89
N SER A 52 0.97 1.09 2.64
CA SER A 52 2.32 1.18 2.08
C SER A 52 3.18 2.20 2.84
N THR A 53 2.57 3.30 3.29
CA THR A 53 3.25 4.32 4.11
C THR A 53 3.56 3.78 5.49
N ASN A 54 2.62 3.08 6.15
CA ASN A 54 2.85 2.47 7.45
C ASN A 54 3.97 1.42 7.40
N VAL A 55 3.97 0.54 6.41
CA VAL A 55 5.05 -0.44 6.22
C VAL A 55 6.38 0.25 5.97
N MET A 56 6.39 1.31 5.15
CA MET A 56 7.62 2.09 4.89
C MET A 56 8.15 2.73 6.18
N ASP A 57 7.28 3.39 6.94
CA ASP A 57 7.64 4.06 8.19
C ASP A 57 8.21 3.08 9.21
N MET A 58 7.62 1.88 9.32
CA MET A 58 8.12 0.80 10.17
C MET A 58 9.53 0.36 9.75
N ILE A 59 9.73 0.02 8.48
CA ILE A 59 11.05 -0.42 7.98
C ILE A 59 12.09 0.71 8.12
N THR A 60 11.73 1.94 7.74
CA THR A 60 12.63 3.11 7.83
C THR A 60 13.02 3.38 9.29
N SER A 61 12.08 3.32 10.23
CA SER A 61 12.37 3.49 11.65
C SER A 61 13.35 2.42 12.15
N ASP A 62 13.08 1.15 11.85
CA ASP A 62 13.91 0.05 12.35
C ASP A 62 15.29 0.02 11.68
N VAL A 63 15.40 0.31 10.37
CA VAL A 63 16.68 0.40 9.65
C VAL A 63 17.54 1.56 10.15
N LYS A 64 16.91 2.68 10.53
CA LYS A 64 17.62 3.85 11.07
C LYS A 64 18.34 3.51 12.38
N ASP A 65 17.65 2.77 13.25
CA ASP A 65 18.14 2.38 14.57
C ASP A 65 18.87 1.03 14.56
N ALA A 66 18.86 0.32 13.44
CA ALA A 66 19.54 -0.95 13.25
C ALA A 66 21.04 -0.88 13.51
N ASP A 67 21.57 -1.87 14.22
CA ASP A 67 23.02 -2.06 14.34
C ASP A 67 23.64 -2.78 13.14
N SER A 68 22.84 -3.59 12.44
CA SER A 68 23.19 -4.23 11.18
C SER A 68 21.93 -4.57 10.40
N VAL A 69 21.97 -4.34 9.08
CA VAL A 69 20.88 -4.67 8.16
C VAL A 69 21.42 -5.58 7.06
N ASN A 70 20.68 -6.66 6.77
CA ASN A 70 20.97 -7.57 5.69
C ASN A 70 19.76 -7.69 4.76
N ILE A 71 20.01 -7.56 3.45
CA ILE A 71 18.94 -7.61 2.45
C ILE A 71 19.23 -8.79 1.53
N LYS A 72 18.22 -9.65 1.36
CA LYS A 72 18.32 -10.86 0.54
C LYS A 72 17.09 -10.99 -0.35
N SER A 73 17.32 -11.49 -1.56
CA SER A 73 16.25 -11.95 -2.46
C SER A 73 16.16 -13.47 -2.34
N LEU A 74 15.00 -13.96 -1.91
CA LEU A 74 14.69 -15.38 -1.78
C LEU A 74 13.58 -15.72 -2.77
N PHE A 75 13.90 -16.49 -3.81
CA PHE A 75 12.93 -17.03 -4.78
C PHE A 75 11.99 -15.97 -5.41
N GLY A 76 12.49 -14.77 -5.67
CA GLY A 76 11.70 -13.68 -6.25
C GLY A 76 10.94 -12.82 -5.24
N SER A 77 11.06 -13.11 -3.94
CA SER A 77 10.58 -12.27 -2.85
C SER A 77 11.75 -11.62 -2.12
N TRP A 78 11.58 -10.36 -1.70
CA TRP A 78 12.60 -9.67 -0.93
C TRP A 78 12.40 -9.80 0.58
N GLN A 79 13.50 -9.93 1.30
CA GLN A 79 13.53 -9.95 2.76
C GLN A 79 14.62 -9.01 3.29
N ILE A 80 14.26 -8.24 4.31
CA ILE A 80 15.17 -7.41 5.10
C ILE A 80 15.27 -8.03 6.48
N ASP A 81 16.49 -8.38 6.89
CA ASP A 81 16.82 -8.80 8.23
C ASP A 81 17.47 -7.63 8.98
N ILE A 82 16.98 -7.34 10.17
CA ILE A 82 17.45 -6.29 11.05
C ILE A 82 18.01 -6.95 12.31
N TYR A 83 19.21 -6.54 12.70
CA TYR A 83 19.89 -7.04 13.89
C TYR A 83 20.18 -5.89 14.83
N ASN A 84 19.64 -5.99 16.05
CA ASN A 84 19.78 -5.00 17.11
C ASN A 84 20.54 -5.60 18.29
N LYS A 85 21.57 -4.92 18.77
CA LYS A 85 22.37 -5.36 19.91
C LYS A 85 21.71 -4.88 21.20
N SER A 86 21.23 -5.81 22.00
CA SER A 86 20.76 -5.56 23.37
C SER A 86 21.81 -6.06 24.38
N VAL A 87 21.82 -5.48 25.58
CA VAL A 87 22.61 -5.98 26.71
C VAL A 87 21.62 -6.47 27.76
N GLU A 88 21.48 -7.78 27.87
CA GLU A 88 20.64 -8.42 28.88
C GLU A 88 21.52 -9.24 29.82
N ASN A 89 21.34 -9.07 31.13
CA ASN A 89 22.07 -9.82 32.16
C ASN A 89 23.61 -9.85 31.95
N ASN A 90 24.22 -8.68 31.71
CA ASN A 90 25.66 -8.53 31.42
C ASN A 90 26.18 -9.30 30.18
N SER A 91 25.28 -9.79 29.33
CA SER A 91 25.62 -10.51 28.09
C SER A 91 25.07 -9.76 26.88
N VAL A 92 25.83 -9.78 25.79
CA VAL A 92 25.40 -9.20 24.51
C VAL A 92 24.43 -10.17 23.84
N VAL A 93 23.20 -9.73 23.61
CA VAL A 93 22.16 -10.47 22.89
C VAL A 93 21.88 -9.74 21.58
N TRP A 94 21.68 -10.49 20.50
CA TRP A 94 21.27 -9.94 19.21
C TRP A 94 19.79 -10.24 19.00
N ASN A 95 18.98 -9.20 19.00
CA ASN A 95 17.58 -9.27 18.64
C ASN A 95 17.49 -9.29 17.11
N TYR A 96 16.71 -10.23 16.58
CA TYR A 96 16.50 -10.43 15.16
C TYR A 96 15.07 -10.06 14.81
N GLU A 97 14.94 -9.16 13.85
CA GLU A 97 13.66 -8.74 13.29
C GLU A 97 13.73 -8.89 11.78
N SER A 98 12.62 -9.26 11.14
CA SER A 98 12.62 -9.46 9.69
C SER A 98 11.34 -9.00 9.02
N TYR A 99 11.51 -8.33 7.90
CA TYR A 99 10.46 -7.92 6.99
C TYR A 99 10.53 -8.77 5.73
N ARG A 100 9.44 -9.42 5.34
CA ARG A 100 9.41 -10.29 4.16
C ARG A 100 8.18 -10.04 3.30
N GLU A 101 8.41 -9.97 2.00
CA GLU A 101 7.36 -9.88 0.99
C GLU A 101 6.53 -11.16 0.94
N ASN A 102 5.21 -11.02 0.95
CA ASN A 102 4.27 -12.12 0.85
C ASN A 102 3.12 -11.75 -0.08
N ASN A 103 2.89 -12.58 -1.10
CA ASN A 103 1.83 -12.34 -2.09
C ASN A 103 0.41 -12.33 -1.51
N GLN A 104 0.18 -12.95 -0.35
CA GLN A 104 -1.14 -13.02 0.29
C GLN A 104 -1.42 -11.85 1.25
N TYR A 105 -0.38 -11.25 1.82
CA TYR A 105 -0.52 -10.26 2.89
C TYR A 105 0.27 -8.97 2.63
N GLY A 106 0.90 -8.83 1.46
CA GLY A 106 1.81 -7.74 1.11
C GLY A 106 3.17 -7.92 1.78
N MET A 107 3.25 -7.57 3.06
CA MET A 107 4.45 -7.65 3.90
C MET A 107 4.17 -8.29 5.25
N THR A 108 5.10 -9.13 5.70
CA THR A 108 5.11 -9.71 7.04
C THR A 108 6.25 -9.14 7.88
N TYR A 109 5.99 -8.95 9.18
CA TYR A 109 6.96 -8.63 10.20
C TYR A 109 7.11 -9.85 11.11
N ASN A 110 8.31 -10.44 11.18
CA ASN A 110 8.58 -11.68 11.91
C ASN A 110 7.58 -12.81 11.60
N ASP A 111 7.30 -12.99 10.30
CA ASP A 111 6.33 -13.94 9.76
C ASP A 111 4.85 -13.66 10.12
N GLU A 112 4.55 -12.59 10.84
CA GLU A 112 3.19 -12.12 11.10
C GLU A 112 2.76 -11.06 10.06
N PRO A 113 1.52 -11.09 9.55
CA PRO A 113 1.05 -10.10 8.59
C PRO A 113 0.95 -8.72 9.24
N ILE A 114 1.47 -7.70 8.57
CA ILE A 114 1.27 -6.32 9.00
C ILE A 114 -0.19 -5.97 8.70
N LEU A 115 -0.99 -5.76 9.75
CA LEU A 115 -2.40 -5.44 9.59
C LEU A 115 -2.57 -3.99 9.14
N SER A 116 -3.31 -3.78 8.05
CA SER A 116 -3.85 -2.46 7.72
C SER A 116 -5.20 -2.27 8.43
N SER A 117 -5.47 -1.05 8.87
CA SER A 117 -6.74 -0.68 9.51
C SER A 117 -7.93 -0.58 8.54
N GLY A 118 -7.73 -0.80 7.24
CA GLY A 118 -8.76 -0.58 6.21
C GLY A 118 -8.75 -1.68 5.16
N PHE A 119 -9.94 -2.25 4.93
CA PHE A 119 -10.28 -3.30 3.97
C PHE A 119 -9.45 -4.59 4.04
N ASN A 120 -10.09 -5.72 3.73
CA ASN A 120 -9.40 -6.95 3.34
C ASN A 120 -8.68 -6.68 2.00
N LEU A 121 -7.57 -5.92 2.02
CA LEU A 121 -6.84 -5.44 0.84
C LEU A 121 -6.46 -6.57 -0.13
N PHE A 122 -6.23 -7.76 0.43
CA PHE A 122 -5.81 -8.96 -0.29
C PHE A 122 -6.89 -10.05 -0.35
N ASP A 123 -8.07 -9.79 0.20
CA ASP A 123 -9.23 -10.69 0.20
C ASP A 123 -10.45 -9.93 -0.34
N ASN A 124 -10.33 -9.53 -1.62
CA ASN A 124 -11.35 -8.79 -2.36
C ASN A 124 -11.64 -9.49 -3.70
N ASP A 125 -12.88 -9.90 -3.91
CA ASP A 125 -13.30 -10.62 -5.13
C ASP A 125 -13.22 -9.77 -6.42
N LYS A 126 -13.19 -8.44 -6.30
CA LYS A 126 -13.25 -7.52 -7.44
C LYS A 126 -11.88 -7.02 -7.90
N TYR A 127 -10.91 -6.92 -7.00
CA TYR A 127 -9.62 -6.27 -7.23
C TYR A 127 -8.48 -7.14 -6.73
N GLU A 128 -7.46 -7.34 -7.57
CA GLU A 128 -6.20 -7.96 -7.19
C GLU A 128 -5.18 -6.86 -6.95
N VAL A 129 -4.64 -6.79 -5.72
CA VAL A 129 -3.57 -5.87 -5.36
C VAL A 129 -2.25 -6.63 -5.43
N VAL A 130 -1.42 -6.30 -6.42
CA VAL A 130 -0.08 -6.86 -6.56
C VAL A 130 0.91 -5.90 -5.92
N PHE A 131 1.58 -6.37 -4.89
CA PHE A 131 2.64 -5.66 -4.19
C PHE A 131 3.98 -6.15 -4.69
N ASN A 132 4.87 -5.25 -5.11
CA ASN A 132 6.23 -5.57 -5.49
C ASN A 132 7.18 -4.71 -4.67
N PHE A 133 7.92 -5.35 -3.78
CA PHE A 133 8.93 -4.71 -2.97
C PHE A 133 10.29 -4.74 -3.66
N THR A 134 11.01 -3.62 -3.70
CA THR A 134 12.38 -3.61 -4.21
C THR A 134 13.27 -2.75 -3.31
N PRO A 135 13.90 -3.36 -2.29
CA PRO A 135 14.87 -2.67 -1.47
C PRO A 135 16.21 -2.58 -2.21
N LYS A 136 16.82 -1.40 -2.18
CA LYS A 136 18.17 -1.12 -2.66
C LYS A 136 19.02 -0.68 -1.49
N CYS A 137 20.20 -1.27 -1.35
CA CYS A 137 21.19 -0.80 -0.39
C CYS A 137 22.55 -0.83 -1.05
N THR A 138 23.35 0.19 -0.80
CA THR A 138 24.79 0.06 -1.02
C THR A 138 25.36 -0.64 0.18
N GLY A 139 25.64 -1.93 0.05
CA GLY A 139 26.37 -2.66 1.08
C GLY A 139 27.63 -3.32 0.49
N ARG A 140 28.52 -3.75 1.39
CA ARG A 140 29.88 -4.25 1.11
C ARG A 140 29.94 -5.59 0.35
N SER A 141 28.80 -6.18 -0.04
CA SER A 141 28.72 -7.44 -0.78
C SER A 141 28.36 -7.20 -2.25
N ALA A 142 28.97 -7.97 -3.16
CA ALA A 142 28.73 -7.88 -4.61
C ALA A 142 27.26 -8.12 -5.03
N ASN A 143 26.43 -8.66 -4.13
CA ASN A 143 25.00 -8.92 -4.34
C ASN A 143 24.08 -7.83 -3.76
N GLN A 144 24.62 -6.80 -3.10
CA GLN A 144 23.85 -5.66 -2.60
C GLN A 144 23.76 -4.60 -3.70
N VAL A 145 22.54 -4.40 -4.21
CA VAL A 145 22.26 -3.68 -5.46
C VAL A 145 22.79 -2.24 -5.39
N LEU A 146 23.79 -1.99 -6.25
CA LEU A 146 24.43 -0.71 -6.56
C LEU A 146 23.41 0.41 -6.74
N GLY A 147 23.50 1.48 -5.94
CA GLY A 147 22.52 2.57 -6.00
C GLY A 147 22.99 3.99 -5.73
N PHE A 148 24.18 4.21 -5.17
CA PHE A 148 24.54 5.56 -4.71
C PHE A 148 25.90 6.01 -5.26
N SER A 149 25.88 6.98 -6.18
CA SER A 149 27.06 7.71 -6.67
C SER A 149 27.19 9.11 -6.05
N ASP A 150 26.28 9.47 -5.15
CA ASP A 150 26.09 10.85 -4.68
C ASP A 150 27.24 11.34 -3.78
N THR A 151 28.07 10.43 -3.26
CA THR A 151 29.25 10.75 -2.44
C THR A 151 30.42 9.84 -2.76
N GLY A 152 31.63 10.44 -2.80
CA GLY A 152 32.88 9.69 -2.93
C GLY A 152 33.31 8.96 -1.65
N ASN A 153 32.64 9.23 -0.52
CA ASN A 153 32.95 8.57 0.76
C ASN A 153 32.22 7.22 0.85
N ASN A 154 33.01 6.14 0.81
CA ASN A 154 32.48 4.77 0.86
C ASN A 154 31.75 4.45 2.18
N ILE A 155 32.16 5.06 3.30
CA ILE A 155 31.54 4.83 4.61
C ILE A 155 30.13 5.43 4.65
N LEU A 156 29.96 6.67 4.18
CA LEU A 156 28.64 7.30 4.09
C LEU A 156 27.73 6.50 3.17
N ARG A 157 28.26 6.10 2.01
CA ARG A 157 27.53 5.31 1.03
C ARG A 157 27.03 3.99 1.62
N THR A 158 27.86 3.25 2.37
CA THR A 158 27.46 1.93 2.89
C THR A 158 26.37 1.95 3.97
N ASN A 159 25.94 3.13 4.41
CA ASN A 159 24.93 3.31 5.45
C ASN A 159 23.62 3.93 4.93
N TYR A 160 23.48 4.13 3.62
CA TYR A 160 22.24 4.55 2.98
C TYR A 160 21.47 3.36 2.41
N PHE A 161 20.16 3.38 2.63
CA PHE A 161 19.20 2.41 2.12
C PHE A 161 18.09 3.16 1.37
N GLU A 162 17.71 2.67 0.19
CA GLU A 162 16.59 3.17 -0.59
C GLU A 162 15.55 2.06 -0.69
N ILE A 163 14.35 2.34 -0.23
CA ILE A 163 13.27 1.36 -0.12
C ILE A 163 12.19 1.77 -1.12
N ASN A 164 11.90 0.89 -2.09
CA ASN A 164 10.87 1.14 -3.09
C ASN A 164 9.74 0.12 -2.96
N PHE A 165 8.50 0.60 -2.89
CA PHE A 165 7.29 -0.19 -3.05
C PHE A 165 6.57 0.20 -4.35
N ASP A 166 6.46 -0.74 -5.27
CA ASP A 166 5.64 -0.61 -6.47
C ASP A 166 4.36 -1.41 -6.28
N VAL A 167 3.23 -0.71 -6.14
CA VAL A 167 1.91 -1.33 -5.96
C VAL A 167 1.09 -1.17 -7.22
N SER A 168 0.60 -2.29 -7.76
CA SER A 168 -0.27 -2.32 -8.94
C SER A 168 -1.63 -2.90 -8.59
N VAL A 169 -2.69 -2.13 -8.83
CA VAL A 169 -4.08 -2.58 -8.65
C VAL A 169 -4.64 -3.04 -9.99
N LYS A 170 -5.05 -4.30 -10.06
CA LYS A 170 -5.68 -4.92 -11.23
C LYS A 170 -7.15 -5.19 -10.96
N LEU A 171 -7.98 -5.02 -11.99
CA LEU A 171 -9.37 -5.49 -11.95
C LEU A 171 -9.39 -6.99 -12.22
N LEU A 172 -10.04 -7.75 -11.35
CA LEU A 172 -10.36 -9.16 -11.63
C LEU A 172 -11.62 -9.17 -12.51
N SER A 173 -11.43 -9.03 -13.82
CA SER A 173 -12.49 -9.23 -14.81
C SER A 173 -12.13 -10.43 -15.68
N ASN A 174 -13.12 -11.28 -15.95
CA ASN A 174 -12.97 -12.49 -16.76
C ASN A 174 -12.49 -12.22 -18.20
N ASP A 175 -12.63 -10.99 -18.71
CA ASP A 175 -12.32 -10.64 -20.10
C ASP A 175 -11.02 -9.86 -20.31
N ASP A 176 -10.49 -9.14 -19.31
CA ASP A 176 -9.23 -8.38 -19.46
C ASP A 176 -8.68 -7.90 -18.10
N GLN A 177 -7.53 -8.44 -17.68
CA GLN A 177 -6.83 -7.97 -16.47
C GLN A 177 -6.13 -6.63 -16.75
N ARG A 178 -6.89 -5.53 -16.67
CA ARG A 178 -6.33 -4.19 -16.84
C ARG A 178 -5.81 -3.65 -15.51
N ILE A 179 -4.58 -3.13 -15.53
CA ILE A 179 -4.04 -2.34 -14.41
C ILE A 179 -4.79 -1.02 -14.35
N ILE A 180 -5.54 -0.81 -13.28
CA ILE A 180 -6.35 0.39 -13.08
C ILE A 180 -5.49 1.53 -12.52
N LYS A 181 -4.54 1.18 -11.65
CA LYS A 181 -3.67 2.16 -10.99
C LYS A 181 -2.33 1.52 -10.65
N ARG A 182 -1.26 2.30 -10.86
CA ARG A 182 0.06 2.05 -10.28
C ARG A 182 0.38 3.15 -9.29
N MET A 183 0.93 2.76 -8.15
CA MET A 183 1.42 3.65 -7.10
C MET A 183 2.86 3.24 -6.80
N ASN A 184 3.74 4.22 -6.70
CA ASN A 184 5.14 4.02 -6.34
C ASN A 184 5.40 4.82 -5.07
N PHE A 185 5.95 4.15 -4.06
CA PHE A 185 6.39 4.74 -2.82
C PHE A 185 7.89 4.52 -2.71
N ASN A 186 8.65 5.59 -2.56
CA ASN A 186 10.10 5.53 -2.39
C ASN A 186 10.47 6.31 -1.14
N ASP A 187 11.29 5.71 -0.30
CA ASP A 187 11.91 6.37 0.83
C ASP A 187 13.41 6.07 0.90
N ARG A 188 14.17 6.99 1.46
CA ARG A 188 15.62 6.88 1.65
C ARG A 188 15.97 7.09 3.11
N VAL A 189 16.55 6.06 3.72
CA VAL A 189 16.94 6.06 5.12
C VAL A 189 18.45 5.96 5.28
N PHE A 190 18.96 6.71 6.24
CA PHE A 190 20.34 6.63 6.70
C PHE A 190 20.41 5.90 8.03
N SER A 191 21.14 4.79 8.08
CA SER A 191 21.33 4.02 9.31
C SER A 191 22.40 4.69 10.19
N GLN A 192 21.93 5.32 11.27
CA GLN A 192 22.78 6.14 12.14
C GLN A 192 23.69 5.26 12.99
N ASN A 193 23.14 4.19 13.56
CA ASN A 193 23.87 3.29 14.44
C ASN A 193 24.94 2.49 13.67
N MET A 194 24.64 2.07 12.44
CA MET A 194 25.65 1.47 11.55
C MET A 194 26.79 2.45 11.21
N TYR A 195 26.47 3.73 10.95
CA TYR A 195 27.48 4.74 10.66
C TYR A 195 28.40 5.00 11.86
N LEU A 196 27.85 5.18 13.06
CA LEU A 196 28.62 5.42 14.28
C LEU A 196 29.58 4.26 14.61
N ARG A 197 29.23 3.02 14.27
CA ARG A 197 30.12 1.85 14.44
C ARG A 197 31.22 1.74 13.39
N SER A 198 31.08 2.44 12.27
CA SER A 198 32.00 2.37 11.13
C SER A 198 33.12 3.42 11.16
N ILE A 199 33.05 4.37 12.11
CA ILE A 199 34.08 5.37 12.43
C ILE A 199 34.96 4.83 13.57
#